data_AF-A0A7X8XXQ4-F1
#
_entry.id   AF-A0A7X8XXQ4-F1
#
_cell.length_a   1.000
_cell.length_b   1.000
_cell.length_c   1.000
_cell.angle_alpha   90.00
_cell.angle_beta   90.00
_cell.angle_gamma   90.00
#
_symmetry.space_group_name_H-M   'P 1'
#
loop_
_entity.id
_entity.type
_entity.pdbx_description
1 polymer ?
#
loop_
_entity_poly.entity_id
_entity_poly.type
_entity_poly.pdbx_seq_one_letter_code
_entity_poly.pdbx_strand_id
1 'polypeptide(L)'
;MKTITFLFLSIWMLQYAQAQNDNKPYQLLSKKIMMATFNPFNTLSAEFGHMTLLKYEHTLGKDVSTVTSYYNTSIPESTLMTNLLEAEDAMYLEVITAKKMGIDAFKIQYSTFGSQEYKRDILTALIALINTTEKKNIDFKFCLEFVIPRNKQNQKSEEELMNSIANDLNTVYSRTKLSDKWLRSKAGEIIFFTTNTQNISTYLEDKVGQKYNKQDVQNVARWFQDLHTRCNFEIMPVYHLISWKQDINEAVAKNFKAITHTLNFWSNENKIDKLKRICAANNVSLIPHIALENLTSELRDIDTGKRAVINKDSKTLATTYLSGSNTKMTNRFRRNLEKSVDTEVSLLNIESWNRYFFASHLAPEIHHGYAMKAILEYYKNRWNGLQDPVKEEMAYVAYKNFFNDELVAGQSISIKYHNKKEYENFDNYIEVVTLLKEPADVYINKKYIGQATSGIQEFYVPKVKGKIQLEVKRGKSEVINYSTPKAITGFINKFDPILYINSTIDQKYSSSVNDMFLDLEMKKMHESFLLNTKSQEIWRLAAKENFLSNRKALLEFGDRPKVYFKARDKNIKHYQSKVKPLLDDFQFDVWLEMEEEKTNNKGIEKENIADTILKDYNILEESTTL
;
A
#
# COMPACT_ATOMS: atom_id res chain seq x y z
N MET A 1 19.84 41.18 49.90
CA MET A 1 20.81 40.41 49.09
C MET A 1 20.38 38.96 48.81
N LYS A 2 19.77 38.22 49.76
CA LYS A 2 19.33 36.82 49.53
C LYS A 2 18.20 36.62 48.50
N THR A 3 17.38 37.65 48.25
CA THR A 3 16.23 37.56 47.31
C THR A 3 16.61 37.71 45.84
N ILE A 4 17.73 38.40 45.55
CA ILE A 4 18.19 38.63 44.16
C ILE A 4 18.89 37.40 43.59
N THR A 5 19.55 36.61 44.44
CA THR A 5 20.23 35.36 44.04
C THR A 5 19.23 34.26 43.64
N PHE A 6 18.05 34.21 44.26
CA PHE A 6 17.03 33.21 43.94
C PHE A 6 16.36 33.47 42.57
N LEU A 7 16.15 34.74 42.22
CA LEU A 7 15.56 35.13 40.93
C LEU A 7 16.49 34.82 39.76
N PHE A 8 17.79 35.04 39.92
CA PHE A 8 18.80 34.73 38.90
C PHE A 8 18.96 33.22 38.67
N LEU A 9 18.87 32.40 39.73
CA LEU A 9 18.92 30.94 39.60
C LEU A 9 17.69 30.38 38.88
N SER A 10 16.50 30.94 39.13
CA SER A 10 15.27 30.53 38.44
C SER A 10 15.27 30.90 36.96
N ILE A 11 15.82 32.06 36.58
CA ILE A 11 15.92 32.48 35.17
C ILE A 11 16.95 31.62 34.42
N TRP A 12 18.07 31.26 35.05
CA TRP A 12 19.05 30.32 34.48
C TRP A 12 18.51 28.90 34.33
N MET A 13 17.73 28.41 35.31
CA MET A 13 17.07 27.10 35.20
C MET A 13 15.96 27.09 34.13
N LEU A 14 15.22 28.19 33.94
CA LEU A 14 14.26 28.34 32.85
C LEU A 14 14.93 28.39 31.47
N GLN A 15 16.09 29.06 31.34
CA GLN A 15 16.87 29.08 30.10
C GLN A 15 17.53 27.73 29.80
N TYR A 16 18.02 27.00 30.81
CA TYR A 16 18.52 25.63 30.63
C TYR A 16 17.42 24.61 30.31
N ALA A 17 16.23 24.77 30.88
CA ALA A 17 15.06 23.94 30.57
C ALA A 17 14.50 24.23 29.16
N GLN A 18 14.62 25.47 28.66
CA GLN A 18 14.30 25.79 27.26
C GLN A 18 15.40 25.31 26.28
N ALA A 19 16.67 25.40 26.65
CA ALA A 19 17.78 24.95 25.79
C ALA A 19 17.86 23.41 25.61
N GLN A 20 17.28 22.61 26.52
CA GLN A 20 17.16 21.15 26.34
C GLN A 20 15.97 20.72 25.47
N ASN A 21 15.09 21.63 25.05
CA ASN A 21 13.90 21.32 24.25
C ASN A 21 13.94 21.85 22.80
N ASP A 22 15.04 22.47 22.36
CA ASP A 22 15.19 22.99 20.99
C ASP A 22 15.80 21.99 19.98
N ASN A 23 15.99 20.73 20.37
CA ASN A 23 16.33 19.65 19.43
C ASN A 23 15.09 19.23 18.61
N LYS A 24 14.48 20.18 17.89
CA LYS A 24 13.49 19.85 16.87
C LYS A 24 14.19 19.02 15.79
N PRO A 25 13.65 17.85 15.44
CA PRO A 25 14.28 16.98 14.45
C PRO A 25 14.44 17.69 13.12
N TYR A 26 15.50 17.35 12.38
CA TYR A 26 15.74 17.85 11.03
C TYR A 26 14.50 17.65 10.17
N GLN A 27 13.96 18.76 9.65
CA GLN A 27 12.85 18.70 8.70
C GLN A 27 13.40 18.55 7.29
N LEU A 28 13.27 17.34 6.75
CA LEU A 28 13.72 16.99 5.40
C LEU A 28 13.03 17.81 4.31
N LEU A 29 11.73 18.06 4.50
CA LEU A 29 10.84 18.66 3.51
C LEU A 29 10.25 19.98 4.04
N SER A 30 9.91 20.89 3.13
CA SER A 30 9.21 22.14 3.44
C SER A 30 7.74 21.92 3.80
N LYS A 31 7.15 20.80 3.37
CA LYS A 31 5.78 20.39 3.65
C LYS A 31 5.74 18.96 4.17
N LYS A 32 4.74 18.68 5.00
CA LYS A 32 4.42 17.33 5.47
C LYS A 32 3.83 16.53 4.31
N ILE A 33 4.46 15.40 3.97
CA ILE A 33 4.06 14.55 2.84
C ILE A 33 3.75 13.15 3.34
N MET A 34 2.57 12.63 2.97
CA MET A 34 2.22 11.23 3.14
C MET A 34 2.51 10.49 1.84
N MET A 35 3.53 9.65 1.83
CA MET A 35 3.99 8.93 0.66
C MET A 35 3.57 7.46 0.75
N ALA A 36 3.28 6.83 -0.38
CA ALA A 36 3.02 5.40 -0.44
C ALA A 36 3.89 4.71 -1.48
N THR A 37 4.32 3.47 -1.20
CA THR A 37 4.98 2.63 -2.22
C THR A 37 3.99 2.31 -3.35
N PHE A 38 4.42 2.45 -4.59
CA PHE A 38 3.58 2.32 -5.78
C PHE A 38 4.21 1.39 -6.82
N ASN A 39 3.37 0.58 -7.47
CA ASN A 39 3.72 -0.22 -8.62
C ASN A 39 2.97 0.31 -9.86
N PRO A 40 3.66 0.91 -10.86
CA PRO A 40 3.02 1.47 -12.06
C PRO A 40 2.34 0.42 -12.93
N PHE A 41 2.71 -0.84 -12.77
CA PHE A 41 2.10 -1.94 -13.50
C PHE A 41 0.76 -2.42 -12.92
N ASN A 42 0.39 -1.96 -11.72
CA ASN A 42 -0.89 -2.29 -11.09
C ASN A 42 -1.89 -1.13 -11.29
N THR A 43 -2.07 -0.70 -12.53
CA THR A 43 -2.96 0.40 -12.94
C THR A 43 -3.95 -0.05 -14.02
N LEU A 44 -5.01 0.73 -14.27
CA LEU A 44 -6.00 0.46 -15.32
C LEU A 44 -5.50 0.78 -16.75
N SER A 45 -4.20 0.96 -16.96
CA SER A 45 -3.64 1.29 -18.27
C SER A 45 -3.73 0.08 -19.21
N ALA A 46 -4.22 0.30 -20.43
CA ALA A 46 -4.16 -0.70 -21.50
C ALA A 46 -2.71 -1.01 -21.96
N GLU A 47 -1.80 -0.04 -21.80
CA GLU A 47 -0.40 -0.15 -22.24
C GLU A 47 0.50 -0.80 -21.19
N PHE A 48 0.30 -0.46 -19.91
CA PHE A 48 1.21 -0.82 -18.82
C PHE A 48 0.57 -1.68 -17.72
N GLY A 49 -0.76 -1.80 -17.69
CA GLY A 49 -1.49 -2.42 -16.60
C GLY A 49 -1.50 -3.96 -16.67
N HIS A 50 -1.36 -4.60 -15.51
CA HIS A 50 -1.49 -6.05 -15.32
C HIS A 50 -2.62 -6.40 -14.36
N MET A 51 -3.73 -5.65 -14.44
CA MET A 51 -4.89 -5.86 -13.58
C MET A 51 -5.62 -7.17 -13.86
N THR A 52 -5.40 -7.80 -15.01
CA THR A 52 -6.01 -9.09 -15.37
C THR A 52 -5.70 -10.18 -14.34
N LEU A 53 -4.47 -10.23 -13.80
CA LEU A 53 -4.10 -11.21 -12.76
C LEU A 53 -4.75 -10.95 -11.40
N LEU A 54 -5.35 -9.77 -11.22
CA LEU A 54 -6.03 -9.34 -10.00
C LEU A 54 -7.56 -9.43 -10.13
N LYS A 55 -8.10 -9.78 -11.31
CA LYS A 55 -9.52 -10.06 -11.48
C LYS A 55 -9.91 -11.31 -10.67
N TYR A 56 -11.18 -11.37 -10.26
CA TYR A 56 -11.71 -12.44 -9.40
C TYR A 56 -11.38 -13.85 -9.92
N GLU A 57 -11.49 -14.08 -11.23
CA GLU A 57 -11.27 -15.38 -11.90
C GLU A 57 -9.85 -15.92 -11.65
N HIS A 58 -8.88 -15.02 -11.46
CA HIS A 58 -7.46 -15.35 -11.30
C HIS A 58 -7.01 -15.30 -9.83
N THR A 59 -7.84 -14.80 -8.93
CA THR A 59 -7.56 -14.67 -7.49
C THR A 59 -8.47 -15.57 -6.66
N LEU A 60 -9.50 -15.03 -5.99
CA LEU A 60 -10.40 -15.77 -5.12
C LEU A 60 -11.34 -16.70 -5.91
N GLY A 61 -11.68 -16.41 -7.15
CA GLY A 61 -12.47 -17.26 -8.03
C GLY A 61 -11.72 -18.45 -8.63
N LYS A 62 -10.38 -18.41 -8.60
CA LYS A 62 -9.51 -19.46 -9.16
C LYS A 62 -9.68 -20.78 -8.41
N ASP A 63 -9.79 -21.90 -9.13
CA ASP A 63 -9.79 -23.22 -8.49
C ASP A 63 -8.48 -23.44 -7.73
N VAL A 64 -8.62 -23.83 -6.47
CA VAL A 64 -7.54 -24.16 -5.54
C VAL A 64 -6.58 -25.20 -6.16
N SER A 65 -7.08 -26.13 -6.97
CA SER A 65 -6.27 -27.15 -7.67
C SER A 65 -5.30 -26.57 -8.72
N THR A 66 -5.50 -25.33 -9.15
CA THR A 66 -4.70 -24.64 -10.19
C THR A 66 -3.70 -23.63 -9.61
N VAL A 67 -3.61 -23.55 -8.28
CA VAL A 67 -2.63 -22.74 -7.56
C VAL A 67 -1.25 -23.39 -7.69
N THR A 68 -0.22 -22.59 -8.00
CA THR A 68 1.15 -23.07 -8.20
C THR A 68 2.11 -22.52 -7.14
N SER A 69 2.52 -21.25 -7.25
CA SER A 69 3.44 -20.61 -6.29
C SER A 69 2.83 -19.45 -5.51
N TYR A 70 1.69 -18.94 -5.97
CA TYR A 70 1.07 -17.74 -5.42
C TYR A 70 -0.40 -17.97 -5.11
N TYR A 71 -0.79 -17.61 -3.90
CA TYR A 71 -2.15 -17.61 -3.42
C TYR A 71 -2.63 -16.19 -3.16
N ASN A 72 -2.98 -15.49 -4.23
CA ASN A 72 -3.49 -14.12 -4.14
C ASN A 72 -5.02 -14.14 -4.01
N THR A 73 -5.56 -13.46 -3.00
CA THR A 73 -7.01 -13.26 -2.84
C THR A 73 -7.42 -11.79 -2.93
N SER A 74 -6.48 -10.86 -3.14
CA SER A 74 -6.79 -9.43 -3.28
C SER A 74 -7.53 -9.19 -4.59
N ILE A 75 -8.59 -8.36 -4.57
CA ILE A 75 -9.41 -8.03 -5.74
C ILE A 75 -9.68 -6.52 -5.76
N PRO A 76 -8.87 -5.74 -6.49
CA PRO A 76 -9.03 -4.29 -6.55
C PRO A 76 -10.42 -3.90 -7.08
N GLU A 77 -11.06 -2.86 -6.53
CA GLU A 77 -12.38 -2.42 -7.04
C GLU A 77 -12.30 -1.99 -8.51
N SER A 78 -11.14 -1.47 -8.93
CA SER A 78 -10.87 -1.09 -10.31
C SER A 78 -10.99 -2.26 -11.29
N THR A 79 -10.79 -3.52 -10.87
CA THR A 79 -10.99 -4.69 -11.74
C THR A 79 -12.45 -4.96 -12.08
N LEU A 80 -13.39 -4.36 -11.35
CA LEU A 80 -14.82 -4.41 -11.65
C LEU A 80 -15.25 -3.35 -12.67
N MET A 81 -14.38 -2.38 -12.96
CA MET A 81 -14.58 -1.41 -14.03
C MET A 81 -14.24 -2.13 -15.34
N THR A 82 -15.19 -2.20 -16.28
CA THR A 82 -15.11 -3.13 -17.42
C THR A 82 -14.02 -2.75 -18.43
N ASN A 83 -13.58 -1.50 -18.41
CA ASN A 83 -12.76 -0.93 -19.48
C ASN A 83 -11.39 -0.46 -19.01
N LEU A 84 -10.33 -0.99 -19.65
CA LEU A 84 -9.00 -0.42 -19.56
C LEU A 84 -9.01 0.99 -20.16
N LEU A 85 -8.23 1.88 -19.57
CA LEU A 85 -8.09 3.27 -19.99
C LEU A 85 -6.81 3.44 -20.82
N GLU A 86 -6.80 4.48 -21.64
CA GLU A 86 -5.55 4.99 -22.23
C GLU A 86 -4.56 5.33 -21.10
N ALA A 87 -3.26 5.22 -21.37
CA ALA A 87 -2.26 5.35 -20.32
C ALA A 87 -2.36 6.69 -19.55
N GLU A 88 -2.55 7.82 -20.22
CA GLU A 88 -2.69 9.13 -19.56
C GLU A 88 -3.88 9.15 -18.58
N ASP A 89 -5.03 8.63 -19.01
CA ASP A 89 -6.26 8.62 -18.20
C ASP A 89 -6.16 7.64 -17.02
N ALA A 90 -5.53 6.48 -17.23
CA ALA A 90 -5.22 5.54 -16.15
C ALA A 90 -4.30 6.15 -15.09
N MET A 91 -3.21 6.81 -15.52
CA MET A 91 -2.26 7.47 -14.62
C MET A 91 -2.91 8.63 -13.87
N TYR A 92 -3.74 9.43 -14.56
CA TYR A 92 -4.53 10.50 -13.94
C TYR A 92 -5.45 9.94 -12.84
N LEU A 93 -6.23 8.91 -13.16
CA LEU A 93 -7.19 8.30 -12.24
C LEU A 93 -6.48 7.73 -11.00
N GLU A 94 -5.34 7.07 -11.19
CA GLU A 94 -4.56 6.49 -10.09
C GLU A 94 -4.05 7.57 -9.12
N VAL A 95 -3.43 8.63 -9.65
CA VAL A 95 -2.88 9.74 -8.85
C VAL A 95 -3.98 10.51 -8.14
N ILE A 96 -5.08 10.83 -8.83
CA ILE A 96 -6.16 11.62 -8.21
C ILE A 96 -6.90 10.80 -7.14
N THR A 97 -7.04 9.49 -7.34
CA THR A 97 -7.65 8.60 -6.35
C THR A 97 -6.76 8.49 -5.11
N ALA A 98 -5.46 8.25 -5.28
CA ALA A 98 -4.51 8.25 -4.16
C ALA A 98 -4.52 9.59 -3.40
N LYS A 99 -4.55 10.72 -4.12
CA LYS A 99 -4.67 12.06 -3.52
C LYS A 99 -5.94 12.23 -2.70
N LYS A 100 -7.08 11.77 -3.23
CA LYS A 100 -8.36 11.77 -2.49
C LYS A 100 -8.33 10.83 -1.28
N MET A 101 -7.49 9.80 -1.26
CA MET A 101 -7.28 8.91 -0.12
C MET A 101 -6.30 9.47 0.93
N GLY A 102 -5.70 10.64 0.68
CA GLY A 102 -4.78 11.31 1.61
C GLY A 102 -3.29 11.11 1.30
N ILE A 103 -2.96 10.38 0.23
CA ILE A 103 -1.57 10.18 -0.23
C ILE A 103 -1.14 11.39 -1.09
N ASP A 104 0.04 11.93 -0.83
CA ASP A 104 0.60 13.09 -1.54
C ASP A 104 1.74 12.73 -2.48
N ALA A 105 2.30 11.53 -2.35
CA ALA A 105 3.42 11.10 -3.15
C ALA A 105 3.47 9.59 -3.37
N PHE A 106 4.09 9.18 -4.47
CA PHE A 106 4.43 7.80 -4.75
C PHE A 106 5.93 7.55 -4.68
N LYS A 107 6.31 6.45 -4.04
CA LYS A 107 7.65 5.87 -4.07
C LYS A 107 7.63 4.66 -4.99
N ILE A 108 8.29 4.74 -6.15
CA ILE A 108 8.27 3.70 -7.17
C ILE A 108 9.48 2.78 -6.99
N GLN A 109 9.24 1.49 -6.82
CA GLN A 109 10.30 0.49 -6.73
C GLN A 109 10.89 0.17 -8.10
N TYR A 110 12.21 0.26 -8.20
CA TYR A 110 12.96 0.02 -9.42
C TYR A 110 14.06 -1.01 -9.18
N SER A 111 13.96 -2.17 -9.85
CA SER A 111 15.00 -3.22 -9.77
C SER A 111 16.19 -2.88 -10.66
N THR A 112 17.38 -2.74 -10.06
CA THR A 112 18.62 -2.46 -10.80
C THR A 112 19.12 -3.66 -11.60
N PHE A 113 18.60 -4.86 -11.30
CA PHE A 113 18.95 -6.13 -11.94
C PHE A 113 17.88 -6.64 -12.90
N GLY A 114 16.72 -5.97 -13.00
CA GLY A 114 15.69 -6.39 -13.94
C GLY A 114 16.17 -6.38 -15.40
N SER A 115 15.49 -7.16 -16.24
CA SER A 115 15.75 -7.21 -17.68
C SER A 115 15.67 -5.84 -18.34
N GLN A 116 16.32 -5.68 -19.50
CA GLN A 116 16.26 -4.42 -20.25
C GLN A 116 14.83 -4.03 -20.62
N GLU A 117 13.98 -5.01 -20.89
CA GLU A 117 12.56 -4.81 -21.14
C GLU A 117 11.84 -4.27 -19.90
N TYR A 118 11.99 -4.92 -18.74
CA TYR A 118 11.43 -4.42 -17.49
C TYR A 118 11.86 -2.98 -17.21
N LYS A 119 13.16 -2.68 -17.37
CA LYS A 119 13.71 -1.34 -17.17
C LYS A 119 13.08 -0.33 -18.12
N ARG A 120 13.03 -0.64 -19.42
CA ARG A 120 12.39 0.23 -20.42
C ARG A 120 10.93 0.51 -20.04
N ASP A 121 10.18 -0.52 -19.69
CA ASP A 121 8.74 -0.41 -19.48
C ASP A 121 8.42 0.36 -18.18
N ILE A 122 9.14 0.07 -17.09
CA ILE A 122 8.92 0.79 -15.83
C ILE A 122 9.32 2.27 -15.95
N LEU A 123 10.41 2.57 -16.66
CA LEU A 123 10.81 3.96 -16.89
C LEU A 123 9.82 4.69 -17.78
N THR A 124 9.28 4.02 -18.81
CA THR A 124 8.25 4.59 -19.69
C THR A 124 6.98 4.91 -18.90
N ALA A 125 6.49 3.98 -18.09
CA ALA A 125 5.32 4.19 -17.24
C ALA A 125 5.53 5.32 -16.22
N LEU A 126 6.73 5.40 -15.62
CA LEU A 126 7.08 6.47 -14.67
C LEU A 126 7.12 7.86 -15.34
N ILE A 127 7.71 7.96 -16.53
CA ILE A 127 7.74 9.21 -17.30
C ILE A 127 6.30 9.64 -17.66
N ALA A 128 5.47 8.70 -18.12
CA ALA A 128 4.07 8.97 -18.44
C ALA A 128 3.29 9.46 -17.22
N LEU A 129 3.49 8.84 -16.05
CA LEU A 129 2.86 9.21 -14.78
C LEU A 129 3.21 10.66 -14.37
N ILE A 130 4.48 11.05 -14.48
CA ILE A 130 4.95 12.39 -14.13
C ILE A 130 4.41 13.44 -15.11
N ASN A 131 4.55 13.18 -16.41
CA ASN A 131 4.07 14.09 -17.45
C ASN A 131 2.55 14.30 -17.36
N THR A 132 1.79 13.25 -17.07
CA THR A 132 0.34 13.33 -16.84
C THR A 132 0.04 14.21 -15.63
N THR A 133 0.74 14.01 -14.52
CA THR A 133 0.55 14.78 -13.28
C THR A 133 0.87 16.27 -13.47
N GLU A 134 1.91 16.58 -14.26
CA GLU A 134 2.28 17.93 -14.64
C GLU A 134 1.23 18.58 -15.57
N LYS A 135 0.86 17.90 -16.66
CA LYS A 135 -0.16 18.35 -17.62
C LYS A 135 -1.52 18.63 -16.96
N LYS A 136 -1.92 17.78 -16.00
CA LYS A 136 -3.19 17.91 -15.27
C LYS A 136 -3.08 18.81 -14.02
N ASN A 137 -1.91 19.42 -13.79
CA ASN A 137 -1.61 20.31 -12.67
C ASN A 137 -2.01 19.73 -11.29
N ILE A 138 -1.67 18.46 -11.05
CA ILE A 138 -1.94 17.82 -9.76
C ILE A 138 -0.77 18.09 -8.82
N ASP A 139 -1.06 18.57 -7.61
CA ASP A 139 -0.06 18.71 -6.54
C ASP A 139 0.27 17.31 -5.96
N PHE A 140 1.15 16.58 -6.61
CA PHE A 140 1.55 15.23 -6.22
C PHE A 140 3.04 15.03 -6.53
N LYS A 141 3.74 14.25 -5.69
CA LYS A 141 5.19 14.03 -5.82
C LYS A 141 5.57 12.59 -6.13
N PHE A 142 6.75 12.39 -6.70
CA PHE A 142 7.30 11.07 -7.04
C PHE A 142 8.74 10.93 -6.55
N CYS A 143 9.13 9.72 -6.18
CA CYS A 143 10.53 9.37 -5.95
C CYS A 143 10.79 7.90 -6.33
N LEU A 144 12.05 7.57 -6.54
CA LEU A 144 12.50 6.21 -6.84
C LEU A 144 12.99 5.51 -5.57
N GLU A 145 12.73 4.21 -5.48
CA GLU A 145 13.35 3.29 -4.54
C GLU A 145 14.14 2.23 -5.32
N PHE A 146 15.47 2.28 -5.24
CA PHE A 146 16.32 1.29 -5.91
C PHE A 146 16.36 -0.01 -5.11
N VAL A 147 15.93 -1.09 -5.74
CA VAL A 147 16.09 -2.43 -5.21
C VAL A 147 17.47 -2.94 -5.60
N ILE A 148 18.39 -2.94 -4.63
CA ILE A 148 19.77 -3.40 -4.83
C ILE A 148 19.90 -4.78 -4.17
N PRO A 149 19.93 -5.86 -4.95
CA PRO A 149 20.17 -7.20 -4.43
C PRO A 149 21.55 -7.34 -3.80
N ARG A 150 21.78 -8.43 -3.05
CA ARG A 150 23.14 -8.78 -2.60
C ARG A 150 23.94 -9.27 -3.80
N ASN A 151 25.22 -8.88 -3.91
CA ASN A 151 26.11 -9.37 -4.96
C ASN A 151 26.51 -10.82 -4.72
N LYS A 152 25.63 -11.77 -5.05
CA LYS A 152 25.97 -13.19 -5.01
C LYS A 152 26.90 -13.50 -6.18
N GLN A 153 27.99 -14.23 -5.93
CA GLN A 153 28.90 -14.74 -6.97
C GLN A 153 29.51 -13.65 -7.87
N ASN A 154 29.65 -12.41 -7.37
CA ASN A 154 30.21 -11.28 -8.13
C ASN A 154 29.53 -11.06 -9.50
N GLN A 155 28.21 -11.19 -9.56
CA GLN A 155 27.41 -11.01 -10.77
C GLN A 155 27.62 -9.64 -11.45
N LYS A 156 27.92 -8.60 -10.67
CA LYS A 156 28.34 -7.29 -11.17
C LYS A 156 29.46 -6.71 -10.32
N SER A 157 30.33 -5.94 -10.95
CA SER A 157 31.29 -5.06 -10.29
C SER A 157 30.60 -3.82 -9.71
N GLU A 158 31.30 -3.12 -8.81
CA GLU A 158 30.88 -1.80 -8.31
C GLU A 158 30.66 -0.79 -9.45
N GLU A 159 31.59 -0.71 -10.40
CA GLU A 159 31.57 0.19 -11.55
C GLU A 159 30.34 -0.05 -12.44
N GLU A 160 29.99 -1.32 -12.71
CA GLU A 160 28.81 -1.68 -13.50
C GLU A 160 27.50 -1.31 -12.80
N LEU A 161 27.41 -1.55 -11.49
CA LEU A 161 26.24 -1.15 -10.70
C LEU A 161 26.08 0.38 -10.69
N MET A 162 27.18 1.09 -10.43
CA MET A 162 27.24 2.55 -10.41
C MET A 162 26.78 3.15 -11.74
N ASN A 163 27.36 2.68 -12.86
CA ASN A 163 27.03 3.15 -14.20
C ASN A 163 25.57 2.85 -14.57
N SER A 164 25.06 1.66 -14.22
CA SER A 164 23.65 1.35 -14.46
C SER A 164 22.72 2.31 -13.73
N ILE A 165 22.96 2.56 -12.44
CA ILE A 165 22.10 3.44 -11.64
C ILE A 165 22.21 4.88 -12.14
N ALA A 166 23.42 5.39 -12.39
CA ALA A 166 23.63 6.74 -12.89
C ALA A 166 22.95 6.97 -14.26
N ASN A 167 23.05 6.00 -15.17
CA ASN A 167 22.40 6.08 -16.49
C ASN A 167 20.87 6.08 -16.38
N ASP A 168 20.32 5.21 -15.52
CA ASP A 168 18.88 5.11 -15.31
C ASP A 168 18.33 6.41 -14.68
N LEU A 169 19.03 6.94 -13.67
CA LEU A 169 18.74 8.25 -13.07
C LEU A 169 18.78 9.36 -14.15
N ASN A 170 19.91 9.53 -14.82
CA ASN A 170 20.06 10.58 -15.85
C ASN A 170 18.99 10.48 -16.93
N THR A 171 18.61 9.28 -17.36
CA THR A 171 17.54 9.06 -18.35
C THR A 171 16.19 9.55 -17.85
N VAL A 172 15.78 9.12 -16.66
CA VAL A 172 14.45 9.45 -16.11
C VAL A 172 14.31 10.93 -15.80
N TYR A 173 15.31 11.51 -15.13
CA TYR A 173 15.26 12.91 -14.71
C TYR A 173 15.43 13.87 -15.89
N SER A 174 16.22 13.52 -16.92
CA SER A 174 16.31 14.34 -18.14
C SER A 174 15.04 14.27 -18.99
N ARG A 175 14.43 13.09 -19.17
CA ARG A 175 13.19 12.93 -19.96
C ARG A 175 11.98 13.57 -19.32
N THR A 176 11.98 13.71 -17.99
CA THR A 176 11.00 14.49 -17.24
C THR A 176 11.43 15.95 -17.03
N LYS A 177 12.52 16.40 -17.69
CA LYS A 177 13.04 17.77 -17.62
C LYS A 177 13.22 18.30 -16.19
N LEU A 178 13.64 17.43 -15.27
CA LEU A 178 13.77 17.72 -13.84
C LEU A 178 12.49 18.28 -13.20
N SER A 179 11.32 17.82 -13.67
CA SER A 179 9.98 18.22 -13.25
C SER A 179 9.88 18.53 -11.75
N ASP A 180 9.09 19.55 -11.41
CA ASP A 180 8.83 19.93 -10.03
C ASP A 180 8.08 18.83 -9.25
N LYS A 181 7.52 17.83 -9.95
CA LYS A 181 6.86 16.66 -9.36
C LYS A 181 7.84 15.69 -8.71
N TRP A 182 9.14 15.80 -8.93
CA TRP A 182 10.11 15.03 -8.15
C TRP A 182 10.15 15.49 -6.69
N LEU A 183 10.20 14.53 -5.77
CA LEU A 183 10.36 14.80 -4.35
C LEU A 183 11.76 15.39 -4.10
N ARG A 184 11.81 16.57 -3.48
CA ARG A 184 13.05 17.30 -3.22
C ARG A 184 13.21 17.65 -1.75
N SER A 185 14.45 17.64 -1.27
CA SER A 185 14.80 18.16 0.06
C SER A 185 14.56 19.67 0.14
N LYS A 186 14.60 20.25 1.34
CA LYS A 186 14.60 21.72 1.50
C LYS A 186 15.73 22.42 0.73
N ALA A 187 16.85 21.73 0.49
CA ALA A 187 17.98 22.24 -0.28
C ALA A 187 17.81 22.05 -1.80
N GLY A 188 16.71 21.47 -2.28
CA GLY A 188 16.44 21.24 -3.70
C GLY A 188 16.99 19.92 -4.25
N GLU A 189 17.71 19.14 -3.43
CA GLU A 189 18.27 17.83 -3.79
C GLU A 189 17.16 16.83 -4.09
N ILE A 190 17.31 16.03 -5.15
CA ILE A 190 16.36 14.98 -5.51
C ILE A 190 16.47 13.82 -4.53
N ILE A 191 15.37 13.47 -3.89
CA ILE A 191 15.33 12.39 -2.90
C ILE A 191 15.09 11.06 -3.59
N PHE A 192 15.89 10.05 -3.26
CA PHE A 192 15.62 8.66 -3.62
C PHE A 192 15.91 7.71 -2.47
N PHE A 193 15.29 6.54 -2.52
CA PHE A 193 15.38 5.49 -1.50
C PHE A 193 16.18 4.30 -2.04
N THR A 194 16.65 3.45 -1.15
CA THR A 194 17.20 2.13 -1.50
C THR A 194 16.57 1.07 -0.62
N THR A 195 16.30 -0.12 -1.13
CA THR A 195 15.98 -1.25 -0.27
C THR A 195 17.27 -1.88 0.21
N ASN A 196 17.38 -2.11 1.52
CA ASN A 196 18.53 -2.75 2.14
C ASN A 196 19.88 -2.18 1.67
N THR A 197 20.15 -0.93 2.07
CA THR A 197 21.36 -0.18 1.70
C THR A 197 22.67 -0.92 2.03
N GLN A 198 22.64 -1.86 2.98
CA GLN A 198 23.81 -2.70 3.31
C GLN A 198 24.26 -3.59 2.14
N ASN A 199 23.37 -3.93 1.21
CA ASN A 199 23.74 -4.75 0.06
C ASN A 199 24.79 -4.09 -0.84
N ILE A 200 24.85 -2.74 -0.86
CA ILE A 200 25.87 -2.00 -1.61
C ILE A 200 27.28 -2.42 -1.16
N SER A 201 27.51 -2.66 0.14
CA SER A 201 28.85 -3.03 0.62
C SER A 201 29.35 -4.37 0.07
N THR A 202 28.46 -5.21 -0.46
CA THR A 202 28.83 -6.49 -1.09
C THR A 202 29.33 -6.35 -2.52
N TYR A 203 29.20 -5.16 -3.11
CA TYR A 203 29.82 -4.81 -4.39
C TYR A 203 31.19 -4.15 -4.22
N LEU A 204 31.42 -3.52 -3.06
CA LEU A 204 32.67 -2.83 -2.74
C LEU A 204 33.76 -3.81 -2.32
N GLU A 205 33.39 -4.85 -1.57
CA GLU A 205 34.30 -5.84 -1.02
C GLU A 205 33.60 -7.21 -0.91
N ASP A 206 34.36 -8.32 -0.97
CA ASP A 206 33.81 -9.64 -0.70
C ASP A 206 33.39 -9.77 0.77
N LYS A 207 32.09 -9.92 1.01
CA LYS A 207 31.48 -10.05 2.33
C LYS A 207 31.01 -11.46 2.65
N VAL A 208 31.55 -12.50 2.01
CA VAL A 208 31.27 -13.89 2.41
C VAL A 208 31.68 -14.10 3.88
N GLY A 209 30.73 -14.45 4.74
CA GLY A 209 30.93 -14.70 6.18
C GLY A 209 31.18 -13.47 7.08
N GLN A 210 31.34 -12.27 6.51
CA GLN A 210 31.65 -11.06 7.29
C GLN A 210 30.39 -10.34 7.79
N LYS A 211 30.44 -9.81 9.02
CA LYS A 211 29.35 -9.02 9.62
C LYS A 211 29.47 -7.56 9.19
N TYR A 212 28.33 -6.97 8.80
CA TYR A 212 28.22 -5.53 8.52
C TYR A 212 28.62 -4.70 9.75
N ASN A 213 29.50 -3.72 9.53
CA ASN A 213 30.15 -2.90 10.54
C ASN A 213 30.15 -1.39 10.18
N LYS A 214 30.73 -0.55 11.07
CA LYS A 214 30.76 0.91 10.88
C LYS A 214 31.54 1.39 9.65
N GLN A 215 32.59 0.67 9.25
CA GLN A 215 33.40 0.99 8.07
C GLN A 215 32.59 0.77 6.80
N ASP A 216 31.77 -0.28 6.76
CA ASP A 216 30.88 -0.54 5.64
C ASP A 216 29.88 0.61 5.42
N VAL A 217 29.39 1.24 6.50
CA VAL A 217 28.52 2.43 6.41
C VAL A 217 29.24 3.60 5.74
N GLN A 218 30.50 3.85 6.11
CA GLN A 218 31.31 4.91 5.51
C GLN A 218 31.62 4.62 4.04
N ASN A 219 31.91 3.37 3.69
CA ASN A 219 32.15 2.94 2.32
C ASN A 219 30.90 3.15 1.45
N VAL A 220 29.72 2.81 1.97
CA VAL A 220 28.45 3.07 1.28
C VAL A 220 28.16 4.57 1.15
N ALA A 221 28.51 5.39 2.16
CA ALA A 221 28.38 6.84 2.06
C ALA A 221 29.27 7.42 0.94
N ARG A 222 30.51 6.95 0.83
CA ARG A 222 31.42 7.31 -0.27
C ARG A 222 30.86 6.89 -1.63
N TRP A 223 30.33 5.67 -1.74
CA TRP A 223 29.68 5.20 -2.96
C TRP A 223 28.55 6.14 -3.43
N PHE A 224 27.74 6.68 -2.51
CA PHE A 224 26.72 7.67 -2.88
C PHE A 224 27.29 9.05 -3.25
N GLN A 225 28.41 9.46 -2.66
CA GLN A 225 29.12 10.68 -3.09
C GLN A 225 29.62 10.51 -4.53
N ASP A 226 30.19 9.34 -4.86
CA ASP A 226 30.63 9.04 -6.21
C ASP A 226 29.46 8.99 -7.19
N LEU A 227 28.33 8.36 -6.81
CA LEU A 227 27.10 8.38 -7.62
C LEU A 227 26.63 9.80 -7.91
N HIS A 228 26.68 10.68 -6.91
CA HIS A 228 26.29 12.07 -7.05
C HIS A 228 27.16 12.80 -8.09
N THR A 229 28.47 12.56 -8.12
CA THR A 229 29.36 13.13 -9.17
C THR A 229 29.05 12.66 -10.59
N ARG A 230 28.36 11.52 -10.75
CA ARG A 230 27.95 10.97 -12.05
C ARG A 230 26.54 11.41 -12.48
N CYS A 231 25.82 12.10 -11.62
CA CYS A 231 24.50 12.64 -11.92
C CYS A 231 24.61 14.11 -12.32
N ASN A 232 23.82 14.55 -13.31
CA ASN A 232 23.79 15.96 -13.74
C ASN A 232 22.94 16.85 -12.82
N PHE A 233 22.70 16.42 -11.58
CA PHE A 233 21.82 17.07 -10.62
C PHE A 233 22.14 16.59 -9.19
N GLU A 234 21.78 17.44 -8.23
CA GLU A 234 21.91 17.15 -6.80
C GLU A 234 20.99 16.00 -6.37
N ILE A 235 21.56 14.98 -5.73
CA ILE A 235 20.83 13.81 -5.23
C ILE A 235 21.04 13.66 -3.73
N MET A 236 20.03 13.14 -3.04
CA MET A 236 20.09 12.85 -1.61
C MET A 236 19.53 11.45 -1.33
N PRO A 237 20.39 10.46 -1.04
CA PRO A 237 19.94 9.11 -0.72
C PRO A 237 19.30 9.06 0.67
N VAL A 238 18.22 8.29 0.80
CA VAL A 238 17.69 7.85 2.09
C VAL A 238 18.25 6.48 2.43
N TYR A 239 18.96 6.39 3.55
CA TYR A 239 19.53 5.12 4.03
C TYR A 239 18.43 4.22 4.61
N HIS A 240 18.34 2.97 4.16
CA HIS A 240 17.42 1.97 4.69
C HIS A 240 18.11 1.07 5.72
N LEU A 241 17.77 1.31 6.98
CA LEU A 241 18.34 0.63 8.14
C LEU A 241 17.71 -0.75 8.35
N ILE A 242 18.55 -1.78 8.46
CA ILE A 242 18.14 -3.17 8.76
C ILE A 242 18.74 -3.73 10.06
N SER A 243 19.57 -2.96 10.76
CA SER A 243 20.24 -3.35 12.01
C SER A 243 19.77 -2.52 13.20
N TRP A 244 19.83 -3.13 14.39
CA TRP A 244 19.63 -2.46 15.67
C TRP A 244 20.92 -2.18 16.44
N LYS A 245 22.07 -2.50 15.86
CA LYS A 245 23.36 -2.28 16.49
C LYS A 245 23.64 -0.78 16.61
N GLN A 246 23.97 -0.33 17.82
CA GLN A 246 24.11 1.09 18.14
C GLN A 246 25.21 1.77 17.33
N ASP A 247 26.38 1.14 17.23
CA ASP A 247 27.54 1.64 16.47
C ASP A 247 27.21 1.85 14.99
N ILE A 248 26.40 0.96 14.39
CA ILE A 248 25.90 1.10 13.03
C ILE A 248 24.94 2.27 12.93
N ASN A 249 23.96 2.37 13.83
CA ASN A 249 22.98 3.44 13.81
C ASN A 249 23.62 4.83 13.96
N GLU A 250 24.61 4.95 14.84
CA GLU A 250 25.40 6.18 15.00
C GLU A 250 26.25 6.49 13.76
N ALA A 251 26.88 5.47 13.15
CA ALA A 251 27.62 5.67 11.91
C ALA A 251 26.70 6.12 10.76
N VAL A 252 25.49 5.55 10.64
CA VAL A 252 24.51 5.96 9.62
C VAL A 252 24.08 7.41 9.87
N ALA A 253 23.72 7.75 11.11
CA ALA A 253 23.28 9.12 11.44
C ALA A 253 24.37 10.18 11.23
N LYS A 254 25.65 9.80 11.26
CA LYS A 254 26.77 10.71 10.94
C LYS A 254 26.98 10.95 9.45
N ASN A 255 26.56 10.01 8.59
CA ASN A 255 26.88 10.04 7.16
C ASN A 255 25.66 10.34 6.27
N PHE A 256 24.44 10.27 6.79
CA PHE A 256 23.21 10.42 6.00
C PHE A 256 22.26 11.44 6.62
N LYS A 257 21.64 12.28 5.78
CA LYS A 257 20.65 13.30 6.19
C LYS A 257 19.27 12.70 6.50
N ALA A 258 18.98 11.52 5.97
CA ALA A 258 17.69 10.85 6.16
C ALA A 258 17.84 9.32 6.25
N ILE A 259 17.04 8.72 7.13
CA ILE A 259 17.02 7.30 7.42
C ILE A 259 15.58 6.79 7.34
N THR A 260 15.36 5.68 6.65
CA THR A 260 14.17 4.85 6.75
C THR A 260 14.56 3.47 7.29
N HIS A 261 13.60 2.58 7.51
CA HIS A 261 13.87 1.27 8.11
C HIS A 261 12.91 0.20 7.57
N THR A 262 13.19 -1.06 7.89
CA THR A 262 12.31 -2.19 7.55
C THR A 262 11.00 -2.13 8.34
N LEU A 263 9.88 -2.61 7.78
CA LEU A 263 8.54 -2.55 8.41
C LEU A 263 8.49 -3.11 9.84
N ASN A 264 9.25 -4.16 10.11
CA ASN A 264 9.26 -4.81 11.42
C ASN A 264 9.95 -3.99 12.51
N PHE A 265 10.58 -2.87 12.20
CA PHE A 265 11.28 -2.07 13.22
C PHE A 265 10.31 -1.45 14.23
N TRP A 266 9.12 -1.02 13.79
CA TRP A 266 8.13 -0.42 14.69
C TRP A 266 7.52 -1.40 15.70
N SER A 267 7.78 -2.70 15.61
CA SER A 267 7.35 -3.63 16.67
C SER A 267 8.20 -3.54 17.94
N ASN A 268 9.35 -2.84 17.93
CA ASN A 268 10.18 -2.68 19.12
C ASN A 268 10.27 -1.20 19.53
N GLU A 269 9.34 -0.76 20.37
CA GLU A 269 9.19 0.64 20.79
C GLU A 269 10.47 1.21 21.39
N ASN A 270 11.10 0.49 22.32
CA ASN A 270 12.34 0.90 22.98
C ASN A 270 13.49 1.16 21.98
N LYS A 271 13.61 0.31 20.96
CA LYS A 271 14.67 0.45 19.96
C LYS A 271 14.38 1.60 18.99
N ILE A 272 13.11 1.81 18.63
CA ILE A 272 12.70 2.98 17.84
C ILE A 272 12.99 4.28 18.58
N ASP A 273 12.66 4.39 19.87
CA ASP A 273 12.88 5.63 20.62
C ASP A 273 14.37 5.91 20.83
N LYS A 274 15.20 4.86 20.89
CA LYS A 274 16.66 5.01 20.83
C LYS A 274 17.11 5.55 19.47
N LEU A 275 16.59 5.00 18.37
CA LEU A 275 16.91 5.49 17.02
C LEU A 275 16.48 6.95 16.83
N LYS A 276 15.28 7.33 17.30
CA LYS A 276 14.80 8.72 17.28
C LYS A 276 15.77 9.66 17.98
N ARG A 277 16.25 9.30 19.17
CA ARG A 277 17.25 10.09 19.92
C ARG A 277 18.57 10.24 19.15
N ILE A 278 19.05 9.16 18.54
CA ILE A 278 20.25 9.21 17.68
C ILE A 278 20.03 10.15 16.50
N CYS A 279 18.90 10.04 15.80
CA CYS A 279 18.57 10.90 14.67
C CYS A 279 18.46 12.38 15.08
N ALA A 280 17.74 12.68 16.17
CA ALA A 280 17.59 14.04 16.68
C ALA A 280 18.94 14.65 17.06
N ALA A 281 19.81 13.90 17.77
CA ALA A 281 21.13 14.37 18.18
C ALA A 281 22.10 14.62 17.00
N ASN A 282 21.85 14.03 15.83
CA ASN A 282 22.68 14.20 14.63
C ASN A 282 21.98 15.04 13.55
N ASN A 283 20.84 15.67 13.84
CA ASN A 283 20.06 16.44 12.86
C ASN A 283 19.73 15.60 11.60
N VAL A 284 19.23 14.38 11.81
CA VAL A 284 18.85 13.44 10.75
C VAL A 284 17.34 13.22 10.76
N SER A 285 16.73 13.20 9.57
CA SER A 285 15.31 12.88 9.44
C SER A 285 15.09 11.37 9.51
N LEU A 286 14.36 10.91 10.53
CA LEU A 286 13.82 9.55 10.55
C LEU A 286 12.49 9.53 9.79
N ILE A 287 12.38 8.67 8.78
CA ILE A 287 11.19 8.48 7.94
C ILE A 287 10.52 7.17 8.37
N PRO A 288 9.39 7.23 9.09
CA PRO A 288 8.62 6.05 9.47
C PRO A 288 8.17 5.26 8.26
N HIS A 289 8.40 3.95 8.27
CA HIS A 289 7.88 3.00 7.29
C HIS A 289 6.81 2.11 7.92
N ILE A 290 5.56 2.29 7.52
CA ILE A 290 4.38 1.69 8.17
C ILE A 290 3.57 0.90 7.15
N ALA A 291 2.90 -0.17 7.59
CA ALA A 291 2.01 -0.97 6.74
C ALA A 291 0.71 -1.28 7.48
N LEU A 292 -0.40 -1.39 6.74
CA LEU A 292 -1.68 -1.84 7.27
C LEU A 292 -1.62 -3.32 7.64
N GLU A 293 -1.25 -4.14 6.65
CA GLU A 293 -0.93 -5.55 6.78
C GLU A 293 0.37 -5.86 6.02
N ASN A 294 0.93 -7.05 6.27
CA ASN A 294 2.04 -7.57 5.51
C ASN A 294 1.91 -9.09 5.47
N LEU A 295 1.12 -9.58 4.53
CA LEU A 295 0.85 -10.98 4.26
C LEU A 295 1.24 -11.27 2.82
N THR A 296 2.31 -12.04 2.62
CA THR A 296 2.75 -12.40 1.26
C THR A 296 1.84 -13.49 0.68
N SER A 297 1.49 -13.33 -0.58
CA SER A 297 0.80 -14.35 -1.38
C SER A 297 1.74 -15.50 -1.81
N GLU A 298 3.05 -15.39 -1.59
CA GLU A 298 4.01 -16.46 -1.89
C GLU A 298 3.83 -17.66 -0.96
N LEU A 299 3.59 -18.82 -1.57
CA LEU A 299 3.54 -20.08 -0.86
C LEU A 299 4.94 -20.53 -0.50
N ARG A 300 5.10 -20.95 0.75
CA ARG A 300 6.35 -21.50 1.29
C ARG A 300 6.13 -22.90 1.80
N ASP A 301 7.14 -23.72 1.60
CA ASP A 301 7.17 -25.09 2.08
C ASP A 301 7.37 -25.12 3.61
N ILE A 302 6.56 -25.91 4.33
CA ILE A 302 6.58 -25.94 5.80
C ILE A 302 7.93 -26.37 6.35
N ASP A 303 8.56 -27.38 5.74
CA ASP A 303 9.77 -28.02 6.24
C ASP A 303 11.03 -27.19 5.94
N THR A 304 11.12 -26.66 4.71
CA THR A 304 12.30 -25.94 4.23
C THR A 304 12.20 -24.42 4.37
N GLY A 305 10.99 -23.87 4.48
CA GLY A 305 10.73 -22.43 4.44
C GLY A 305 11.02 -21.74 3.10
N LYS A 306 11.42 -22.51 2.07
CA LYS A 306 11.69 -22.02 0.71
C LYS A 306 10.38 -21.81 -0.05
N ARG A 307 10.42 -21.06 -1.15
CA ARG A 307 9.29 -20.91 -2.07
C ARG A 307 8.82 -22.29 -2.53
N ALA A 308 7.52 -22.52 -2.46
CA ALA A 308 6.89 -23.75 -2.92
C ALA A 308 6.36 -23.59 -4.36
N VAL A 309 6.47 -24.67 -5.12
CA VAL A 309 5.76 -24.85 -6.39
C VAL A 309 4.85 -26.06 -6.18
N ILE A 310 3.55 -25.81 -6.18
CA ILE A 310 2.53 -26.84 -6.04
C ILE A 310 2.36 -27.55 -7.37
N ASN A 311 2.43 -28.87 -7.34
CA ASN A 311 2.10 -29.77 -8.43
C ASN A 311 1.46 -31.03 -7.84
N LYS A 312 0.78 -31.83 -8.67
CA LYS A 312 0.04 -33.00 -8.19
C LYS A 312 0.93 -34.09 -7.59
N ASP A 313 2.22 -34.10 -7.95
CA ASP A 313 3.11 -35.24 -7.70
C ASP A 313 4.06 -35.05 -6.50
N SER A 314 4.25 -33.83 -5.99
CA SER A 314 5.22 -33.59 -4.90
C SER A 314 4.77 -32.65 -3.77
N LYS A 315 3.99 -31.61 -4.03
CA LYS A 315 3.57 -30.65 -2.98
C LYS A 315 2.12 -30.26 -3.12
N THR A 316 1.37 -30.38 -2.03
CA THR A 316 -0.03 -29.92 -1.93
C THR A 316 -0.10 -28.64 -1.11
N LEU A 317 -1.25 -27.95 -1.13
CA LEU A 317 -1.45 -26.78 -0.26
C LEU A 317 -1.28 -27.08 1.22
N ALA A 318 -1.57 -28.32 1.63
CA ALA A 318 -1.44 -28.78 3.01
C ALA A 318 0.01 -28.72 3.53
N THR A 319 1.01 -28.86 2.64
CA THR A 319 2.43 -28.80 3.01
C THR A 319 3.02 -27.41 2.85
N THR A 320 2.17 -26.40 2.68
CA THR A 320 2.57 -25.01 2.45
C THR A 320 1.96 -24.02 3.44
N TYR A 321 2.58 -22.84 3.53
CA TYR A 321 2.12 -21.72 4.34
C TYR A 321 2.35 -20.37 3.64
N LEU A 322 1.60 -19.36 4.08
CA LEU A 322 1.86 -17.96 3.77
C LEU A 322 2.60 -17.29 4.94
N SER A 323 3.58 -16.44 4.65
CA SER A 323 4.23 -15.63 5.68
C SER A 323 3.46 -14.35 5.93
N GLY A 324 3.28 -13.99 7.19
CA GLY A 324 2.55 -12.78 7.54
C GLY A 324 3.07 -12.06 8.78
N SER A 325 2.62 -10.83 8.96
CA SER A 325 2.74 -10.10 10.23
C SER A 325 1.39 -10.08 10.91
N ASN A 326 1.34 -10.42 12.21
CA ASN A 326 0.12 -10.17 12.99
C ASN A 326 0.11 -8.69 13.38
N THR A 327 -0.87 -7.96 12.85
CA THR A 327 -1.03 -6.51 13.01
C THR A 327 -2.11 -6.13 14.01
N LYS A 328 -2.74 -7.12 14.69
CA LYS A 328 -3.91 -6.90 15.54
C LYS A 328 -4.98 -6.11 14.77
N MET A 329 -5.38 -6.64 13.61
CA MET A 329 -6.25 -5.98 12.64
C MET A 329 -5.66 -4.63 12.19
N THR A 330 -6.37 -3.51 12.37
CA THR A 330 -5.89 -2.17 11.98
C THR A 330 -5.11 -1.45 13.10
N ASN A 331 -5.10 -2.00 14.32
CA ASN A 331 -4.57 -1.30 15.51
C ASN A 331 -3.10 -0.92 15.37
N ARG A 332 -2.25 -1.84 14.92
CA ARG A 332 -0.82 -1.56 14.77
C ARG A 332 -0.57 -0.43 13.77
N PHE A 333 -1.34 -0.39 12.67
CA PHE A 333 -1.25 0.68 11.69
C PHE A 333 -1.62 2.04 12.30
N ARG A 334 -2.76 2.13 13.00
CA ARG A 334 -3.21 3.35 13.68
C ARG A 334 -2.23 3.83 14.75
N ARG A 335 -1.73 2.93 15.60
CA ARG A 335 -0.73 3.26 16.63
C ARG A 335 0.59 3.76 16.02
N ASN A 336 1.03 3.18 14.89
CA ASN A 336 2.23 3.64 14.21
C ASN A 336 2.02 5.02 13.55
N LEU A 337 0.84 5.28 12.98
CA LEU A 337 0.47 6.61 12.48
C LEU A 337 0.50 7.65 13.59
N GLU A 338 -0.16 7.37 14.72
CA GLU A 338 -0.20 8.26 15.89
C GLU A 338 1.21 8.63 16.36
N LYS A 339 2.04 7.63 16.63
CA LYS A 339 3.43 7.83 17.07
C LYS A 339 4.25 8.61 16.06
N SER A 340 3.99 8.44 14.77
CA SER A 340 4.73 9.12 13.73
C SER A 340 4.35 10.60 13.67
N VAL A 341 3.05 10.89 13.78
CA VAL A 341 2.51 12.25 13.81
C VAL A 341 3.01 13.04 15.02
N ASP A 342 3.09 12.41 16.19
CA ASP A 342 3.57 13.05 17.43
C ASP A 342 5.07 13.37 17.40
N THR A 343 5.84 12.81 16.45
CA THR A 343 7.31 12.98 16.37
C THR A 343 7.76 14.08 15.40
N GLU A 344 6.85 14.93 14.93
CA GLU A 344 7.11 16.06 14.02
C GLU A 344 7.93 15.73 12.76
N VAL A 345 7.89 14.47 12.28
CA VAL A 345 8.52 14.10 11.01
C VAL A 345 7.92 14.92 9.86
N SER A 346 8.65 15.11 8.76
CA SER A 346 8.14 15.80 7.56
C SER A 346 7.70 14.84 6.44
N LEU A 347 8.00 13.54 6.55
CA LEU A 347 7.66 12.53 5.56
C LEU A 347 7.25 11.22 6.27
N LEU A 348 6.10 10.68 5.87
CA LEU A 348 5.64 9.34 6.27
C LEU A 348 5.65 8.43 5.04
N ASN A 349 6.16 7.21 5.18
CA ASN A 349 6.14 6.22 4.11
C ASN A 349 5.21 5.06 4.45
N ILE A 350 4.18 4.88 3.64
CA ILE A 350 3.17 3.83 3.75
C ILE A 350 3.48 2.73 2.74
N GLU A 351 3.56 1.51 3.23
CA GLU A 351 3.58 0.29 2.45
C GLU A 351 2.16 -0.28 2.48
N SER A 352 1.36 -0.12 1.42
CA SER A 352 1.64 0.48 0.11
C SER A 352 0.38 1.13 -0.46
N TRP A 353 0.44 1.75 -1.64
CA TRP A 353 -0.77 2.12 -2.37
C TRP A 353 -1.38 0.89 -3.05
N ASN A 354 -0.64 0.20 -3.94
CA ASN A 354 -1.19 -0.87 -4.79
C ASN A 354 -0.29 -2.13 -4.88
N ARG A 355 0.46 -2.50 -3.83
CA ARG A 355 1.21 -3.78 -3.79
C ARG A 355 0.38 -4.92 -3.21
N TYR A 356 -0.58 -5.38 -4.00
CA TYR A 356 -1.51 -6.47 -3.66
C TYR A 356 -0.81 -7.79 -3.24
N PHE A 357 0.37 -8.06 -3.79
CA PHE A 357 1.16 -9.26 -3.45
C PHE A 357 1.48 -9.42 -1.96
N PHE A 358 1.59 -8.30 -1.24
CA PHE A 358 1.90 -8.26 0.21
C PHE A 358 0.67 -7.98 1.08
N ALA A 359 -0.53 -7.89 0.48
CA ALA A 359 -1.76 -7.44 1.13
C ALA A 359 -1.60 -6.13 1.92
N SER A 360 -0.61 -5.29 1.59
CA SER A 360 -0.27 -4.07 2.33
C SER A 360 -0.93 -2.82 1.75
N HIS A 361 -1.59 -2.97 0.62
CA HIS A 361 -2.13 -1.90 -0.21
C HIS A 361 -3.27 -1.14 0.48
N LEU A 362 -3.36 0.17 0.20
CA LEU A 362 -4.46 1.05 0.63
C LEU A 362 -5.40 1.43 -0.51
N ALA A 363 -5.04 1.10 -1.76
CA ALA A 363 -5.93 1.23 -2.90
C ALA A 363 -7.20 0.41 -2.62
N PRO A 364 -8.41 0.97 -2.82
CA PRO A 364 -9.64 0.29 -2.47
C PRO A 364 -9.80 -1.07 -3.18
N GLU A 365 -10.20 -2.07 -2.41
CA GLU A 365 -10.50 -3.40 -2.90
C GLU A 365 -11.79 -3.95 -2.29
N ILE A 366 -12.14 -5.19 -2.62
CA ILE A 366 -13.38 -5.81 -2.13
C ILE A 366 -13.34 -6.11 -0.62
N HIS A 367 -12.16 -6.38 -0.08
CA HIS A 367 -11.95 -6.68 1.33
C HIS A 367 -11.94 -5.41 2.16
N HIS A 368 -11.23 -4.37 1.73
CA HIS A 368 -11.17 -3.08 2.40
C HIS A 368 -11.53 -1.93 1.46
N GLY A 369 -12.47 -1.11 1.91
CA GLY A 369 -12.94 0.05 1.15
C GLY A 369 -12.18 1.32 1.48
N TYR A 370 -12.92 2.32 1.96
CA TYR A 370 -12.46 3.69 2.10
C TYR A 370 -12.25 4.10 3.57
N ALA A 371 -12.37 3.17 4.51
CA ALA A 371 -12.11 3.42 5.93
C ALA A 371 -10.75 4.09 6.17
N MET A 372 -9.71 3.62 5.46
CA MET A 372 -8.36 4.13 5.61
C MET A 372 -8.21 5.57 5.14
N LYS A 373 -9.04 6.06 4.20
CA LYS A 373 -9.08 7.48 3.84
C LYS A 373 -9.31 8.36 5.07
N ALA A 374 -10.38 8.07 5.80
CA ALA A 374 -10.77 8.87 6.96
C ALA A 374 -9.72 8.79 8.08
N ILE A 375 -9.10 7.62 8.26
CA ILE A 375 -7.98 7.44 9.20
C ILE A 375 -6.76 8.26 8.79
N LEU A 376 -6.34 8.20 7.53
CA LEU A 376 -5.21 8.98 7.04
C LEU A 376 -5.49 10.48 7.10
N GLU A 377 -6.68 10.93 6.72
CA GLU A 377 -7.09 12.34 6.82
C GLU A 377 -7.08 12.82 8.27
N TYR A 378 -7.61 12.05 9.22
CA TYR A 378 -7.57 12.38 10.64
C TYR A 378 -6.13 12.58 11.14
N TYR A 379 -5.24 11.62 10.88
CA TYR A 379 -3.85 11.72 11.32
C TYR A 379 -3.10 12.83 10.59
N LYS A 380 -3.38 13.07 9.30
CA LYS A 380 -2.82 14.21 8.56
C LYS A 380 -3.30 15.56 9.11
N ASN A 381 -4.56 15.67 9.52
CA ASN A 381 -5.10 16.88 10.15
C ASN A 381 -4.44 17.12 11.51
N ARG A 382 -4.31 16.09 12.35
CA ARG A 382 -3.54 16.16 13.60
C ARG A 382 -2.10 16.56 13.35
N TRP A 383 -1.47 15.96 12.34
CA TRP A 383 -0.09 16.26 11.96
C TRP A 383 0.07 17.72 11.54
N ASN A 384 -0.92 18.32 10.89
CA ASN A 384 -0.91 19.74 10.56
C ASN A 384 -1.38 20.66 11.70
N GLY A 385 -1.63 20.13 12.90
CA GLY A 385 -2.01 20.92 14.08
C GLY A 385 -3.44 21.48 14.03
N LEU A 386 -4.34 20.86 13.26
CA LEU A 386 -5.74 21.28 13.23
C LEU A 386 -6.43 20.94 14.56
N GLN A 387 -7.17 21.91 15.11
CA GLN A 387 -7.86 21.79 16.40
C GLN A 387 -8.97 20.73 16.38
N ASP A 388 -9.76 20.68 15.30
CA ASP A 388 -10.75 19.63 15.05
C ASP A 388 -10.28 18.76 13.88
N PRO A 389 -9.59 17.64 14.16
CA PRO A 389 -9.07 16.77 13.11
C PRO A 389 -10.16 15.89 12.46
N VAL A 390 -11.38 15.81 13.03
CA VAL A 390 -12.46 14.93 12.55
C VAL A 390 -13.40 15.68 11.61
N LYS A 391 -13.22 15.54 10.30
CA LYS A 391 -14.09 16.20 9.31
C LYS A 391 -15.45 15.50 9.14
N GLU A 392 -15.40 14.19 8.93
CA GLU A 392 -16.55 13.30 8.70
C GLU A 392 -16.54 12.22 9.78
N GLU A 393 -17.66 12.07 10.51
CA GLU A 393 -17.80 10.98 11.47
C GLU A 393 -18.03 9.67 10.72
N MET A 394 -17.35 8.62 11.14
CA MET A 394 -17.48 7.31 10.53
C MET A 394 -17.24 6.22 11.56
N ALA A 395 -17.67 5.02 11.21
CA ALA A 395 -17.26 3.83 11.91
C ALA A 395 -16.98 2.71 10.91
N TYR A 396 -16.05 1.83 11.27
CA TYR A 396 -15.77 0.64 10.51
C TYR A 396 -15.62 -0.57 11.41
N VAL A 397 -15.78 -1.73 10.79
CA VAL A 397 -15.47 -3.01 11.40
C VAL A 397 -14.39 -3.71 10.60
N ALA A 398 -13.43 -4.30 11.29
CA ALA A 398 -12.35 -5.07 10.72
C ALA A 398 -12.35 -6.51 11.25
N TYR A 399 -12.33 -7.50 10.36
CA TYR A 399 -12.37 -8.92 10.73
C TYR A 399 -11.84 -9.84 9.63
N LYS A 400 -11.39 -11.03 10.00
CA LYS A 400 -11.12 -12.12 9.06
C LYS A 400 -12.34 -13.03 8.91
N ASN A 401 -12.64 -13.44 7.68
CA ASN A 401 -13.87 -14.14 7.33
C ASN A 401 -13.87 -15.65 7.67
N PHE A 402 -12.82 -16.18 8.31
CA PHE A 402 -12.73 -17.58 8.74
C PHE A 402 -12.66 -17.70 10.26
N PHE A 403 -13.20 -18.77 10.85
CA PHE A 403 -12.91 -19.13 12.23
C PHE A 403 -11.74 -20.12 12.26
N ASN A 404 -10.81 -19.96 13.21
CA ASN A 404 -9.60 -20.77 13.28
C ASN A 404 -9.89 -22.27 13.47
N ASP A 405 -10.96 -22.60 14.19
CA ASP A 405 -11.43 -23.95 14.49
C ASP A 405 -12.29 -24.57 13.38
N GLU A 406 -12.74 -23.78 12.40
CA GLU A 406 -13.54 -24.25 11.26
C GLU A 406 -12.70 -24.49 9.98
N LEU A 407 -11.38 -24.32 10.06
CA LEU A 407 -10.47 -24.61 8.94
C LEU A 407 -10.24 -26.13 8.81
N VAL A 408 -10.59 -26.69 7.64
CA VAL A 408 -10.43 -28.12 7.36
C VAL A 408 -8.94 -28.46 7.19
N ALA A 409 -8.42 -29.30 8.09
CA ALA A 409 -7.06 -29.82 8.02
C ALA A 409 -6.77 -30.48 6.67
N GLY A 410 -5.65 -30.12 6.03
CA GLY A 410 -5.25 -30.64 4.72
C GLY A 410 -5.89 -29.97 3.50
N GLN A 411 -6.88 -29.08 3.69
CA GLN A 411 -7.49 -28.30 2.61
C GLN A 411 -7.26 -26.79 2.76
N SER A 412 -6.88 -26.33 3.96
CA SER A 412 -6.57 -24.93 4.25
C SER A 412 -5.07 -24.65 4.15
N ILE A 413 -4.73 -23.45 3.69
CA ILE A 413 -3.36 -22.92 3.75
C ILE A 413 -3.12 -22.37 5.15
N SER A 414 -1.97 -22.69 5.74
CA SER A 414 -1.59 -22.14 7.05
C SER A 414 -0.93 -20.76 6.92
N ILE A 415 -1.04 -19.92 7.95
CA ILE A 415 -0.31 -18.64 8.03
C ILE A 415 0.75 -18.74 9.13
N LYS A 416 2.01 -18.44 8.77
CA LYS A 416 3.12 -18.33 9.73
C LYS A 416 3.41 -16.86 10.00
N TYR A 417 3.02 -16.40 11.20
CA TYR A 417 3.32 -15.05 11.63
C TYR A 417 4.77 -14.89 12.11
N HIS A 418 5.43 -13.80 11.72
CA HIS A 418 6.79 -13.48 12.18
C HIS A 418 6.87 -13.12 13.68
N ASN A 419 5.77 -12.62 14.27
CA ASN A 419 5.74 -12.10 15.65
C ASN A 419 4.76 -12.88 16.56
N LYS A 420 4.92 -14.21 16.65
CA LYS A 420 3.92 -15.11 17.29
C LYS A 420 3.50 -14.74 18.72
N LYS A 421 4.35 -14.11 19.54
CA LYS A 421 4.14 -13.98 20.99
C LYS A 421 3.31 -12.79 21.47
N GLU A 422 3.02 -11.78 20.63
CA GLU A 422 2.38 -10.53 21.10
C GLU A 422 0.87 -10.41 20.82
N TYR A 423 0.30 -11.28 19.98
CA TYR A 423 -1.03 -11.04 19.39
C TYR A 423 -1.88 -12.31 19.26
N GLU A 424 -1.74 -13.24 20.20
CA GLU A 424 -2.50 -14.49 20.19
C GLU A 424 -4.02 -14.20 20.14
N ASN A 425 -4.68 -14.84 19.18
CA ASN A 425 -6.14 -14.98 19.04
C ASN A 425 -6.99 -13.80 18.53
N PHE A 426 -6.42 -12.71 18.00
CA PHE A 426 -7.22 -11.61 17.42
C PHE A 426 -8.03 -12.01 16.19
N ASP A 427 -7.62 -13.05 15.46
CA ASP A 427 -8.35 -13.57 14.30
C ASP A 427 -9.79 -14.03 14.65
N ASN A 428 -10.08 -14.27 15.93
CA ASN A 428 -11.41 -14.64 16.46
C ASN A 428 -12.25 -13.45 16.95
N TYR A 429 -11.81 -12.21 16.71
CA TYR A 429 -12.52 -11.00 17.07
C TYR A 429 -12.93 -10.17 15.86
N ILE A 430 -13.92 -9.31 16.08
CA ILE A 430 -14.25 -8.16 15.25
C ILE A 430 -13.66 -6.95 15.94
N GLU A 431 -12.79 -6.23 15.24
CA GLU A 431 -12.36 -4.89 15.66
C GLU A 431 -13.43 -3.89 15.19
N VAL A 432 -13.92 -3.06 16.11
CA VAL A 432 -14.83 -1.95 15.81
C VAL A 432 -14.09 -0.67 16.08
N VAL A 433 -14.04 0.22 15.11
CA VAL A 433 -13.38 1.52 15.26
C VAL A 433 -14.34 2.63 14.90
N THR A 434 -14.40 3.63 15.77
CA THR A 434 -15.18 4.84 15.58
C THR A 434 -14.24 6.03 15.40
N LEU A 435 -14.63 6.97 14.57
CA LEU A 435 -14.01 8.28 14.41
C LEU A 435 -15.12 9.33 14.58
N LEU A 436 -15.17 9.97 15.75
CA LEU A 436 -16.30 10.80 16.17
C LEU A 436 -15.86 12.21 16.56
N LYS A 437 -16.74 13.18 16.37
CA LYS A 437 -16.55 14.57 16.84
C LYS A 437 -16.82 14.69 18.34
N GLU A 438 -17.78 13.93 18.83
CA GLU A 438 -18.23 13.92 20.22
C GLU A 438 -18.40 12.49 20.74
N PRO A 439 -18.26 12.26 22.06
CA PRO A 439 -18.48 10.94 22.65
C PRO A 439 -19.86 10.36 22.33
N ALA A 440 -19.93 9.04 22.16
CA ALA A 440 -21.18 8.34 21.84
C ALA A 440 -21.15 6.87 22.29
N ASP A 441 -22.33 6.29 22.53
CA ASP A 441 -22.50 4.90 22.91
C ASP A 441 -22.47 4.00 21.67
N VAL A 442 -21.71 2.91 21.73
CA VAL A 442 -21.50 1.99 20.61
C VAL A 442 -22.18 0.66 20.88
N TYR A 443 -22.87 0.14 19.86
CA TYR A 443 -23.58 -1.13 19.89
C TYR A 443 -23.19 -1.98 18.71
N ILE A 444 -23.00 -3.28 18.95
CA ILE A 444 -22.83 -4.30 17.91
C ILE A 444 -23.92 -5.35 18.06
N ASN A 445 -24.65 -5.62 16.98
CA ASN A 445 -25.77 -6.57 16.95
C ASN A 445 -26.76 -6.30 18.10
N LYS A 446 -27.12 -5.01 18.28
CA LYS A 446 -27.99 -4.50 19.35
C LYS A 446 -27.46 -4.64 20.78
N LYS A 447 -26.25 -5.18 20.98
CA LYS A 447 -25.59 -5.27 22.29
C LYS A 447 -24.69 -4.06 22.51
N TYR A 448 -24.85 -3.39 23.65
CA TYR A 448 -23.95 -2.31 24.06
C TYR A 448 -22.54 -2.85 24.31
N ILE A 449 -21.53 -2.21 23.72
CA ILE A 449 -20.12 -2.63 23.85
C ILE A 449 -19.25 -1.61 24.58
N GLY A 450 -19.69 -0.35 24.71
CA GLY A 450 -18.98 0.70 25.44
C GLY A 450 -19.28 2.09 24.90
N GLN A 451 -18.71 3.10 25.56
CA GLN A 451 -18.79 4.50 25.14
C GLN A 451 -17.49 4.87 24.41
N ALA A 452 -17.61 5.38 23.19
CA ALA A 452 -16.51 5.94 22.41
C ALA A 452 -16.26 7.40 22.82
N THR A 453 -14.99 7.80 22.88
CA THR A 453 -14.61 9.20 23.05
C THR A 453 -14.67 9.95 21.71
N SER A 454 -14.51 11.27 21.77
CA SER A 454 -14.16 12.06 20.57
C SER A 454 -12.81 11.59 20.01
N GLY A 455 -12.61 11.72 18.70
CA GLY A 455 -11.46 11.18 17.97
C GLY A 455 -11.63 9.71 17.61
N ILE A 456 -10.53 8.95 17.63
CA ILE A 456 -10.52 7.53 17.31
C ILE A 456 -10.69 6.71 18.60
N GLN A 457 -11.62 5.76 18.59
CA GLN A 457 -11.73 4.73 19.65
C GLN A 457 -11.95 3.35 19.03
N GLU A 458 -11.25 2.35 19.54
CA GLU A 458 -11.47 0.95 19.19
C GLU A 458 -12.12 0.10 20.29
N PHE A 459 -12.81 -0.94 19.86
CA PHE A 459 -13.37 -2.01 20.68
C PHE A 459 -13.09 -3.36 20.01
N TYR A 460 -13.01 -4.42 20.81
CA TYR A 460 -12.91 -5.79 20.31
C TYR A 460 -14.10 -6.60 20.81
N VAL A 461 -14.82 -7.24 19.88
CA VAL A 461 -16.00 -8.05 20.18
C VAL A 461 -15.76 -9.47 19.65
N PRO A 462 -16.12 -10.54 20.39
CA PRO A 462 -16.03 -11.89 19.87
C PRO A 462 -16.78 -12.04 18.55
N LYS A 463 -16.16 -12.72 17.60
CA LYS A 463 -16.74 -12.92 16.27
C LYS A 463 -17.92 -13.89 16.32
N VAL A 464 -18.98 -13.57 15.59
CA VAL A 464 -20.18 -14.42 15.43
C VAL A 464 -20.59 -14.48 13.96
N LYS A 465 -21.21 -15.60 13.57
CA LYS A 465 -21.72 -15.78 12.20
C LYS A 465 -22.85 -14.80 11.88
N GLY A 466 -22.94 -14.38 10.62
CA GLY A 466 -23.94 -13.43 10.12
C GLY A 466 -23.36 -12.07 9.75
N LYS A 467 -24.25 -11.14 9.36
CA LYS A 467 -23.88 -9.74 9.13
C LYS A 467 -23.66 -9.03 10.45
N ILE A 468 -22.73 -8.09 10.48
CA ILE A 468 -22.47 -7.26 11.66
C ILE A 468 -23.31 -5.99 11.53
N GLN A 469 -24.16 -5.75 12.51
CA GLN A 469 -24.90 -4.50 12.67
C GLN A 469 -24.17 -3.62 13.67
N LEU A 470 -23.82 -2.40 13.28
CA LEU A 470 -23.16 -1.39 14.08
C LEU A 470 -24.07 -0.17 14.24
N GLU A 471 -24.31 0.23 15.48
CA GLU A 471 -25.06 1.45 15.82
C GLU A 471 -24.20 2.31 16.75
N VAL A 472 -24.19 3.62 16.51
CA VAL A 472 -23.58 4.63 17.39
C VAL A 472 -24.65 5.63 17.78
N LYS A 473 -24.82 5.89 19.08
CA LYS A 473 -25.92 6.72 19.62
C LYS A 473 -25.41 7.79 20.56
N ARG A 474 -26.00 8.98 20.48
CA ARG A 474 -25.86 10.05 21.49
C ARG A 474 -27.19 10.22 22.20
N GLY A 475 -27.31 9.63 23.38
CA GLY A 475 -28.58 9.52 24.09
C GLY A 475 -29.59 8.71 23.29
N LYS A 476 -30.72 9.33 22.90
CA LYS A 476 -31.76 8.68 22.07
C LYS A 476 -31.53 8.83 20.57
N SER A 477 -30.58 9.67 20.15
CA SER A 477 -30.33 9.97 18.74
C SER A 477 -29.33 8.99 18.14
N GLU A 478 -29.69 8.41 17.00
CA GLU A 478 -28.80 7.57 16.20
C GLU A 478 -27.87 8.45 15.34
N VAL A 479 -26.57 8.25 15.49
CA VAL A 479 -25.52 8.98 14.75
C VAL A 479 -25.06 8.15 13.56
N ILE A 480 -24.83 6.85 13.78
CA ILE A 480 -24.41 5.90 12.75
C ILE A 480 -25.26 4.65 12.88
N ASN A 481 -25.71 4.13 11.74
CA ASN A 481 -26.39 2.85 11.60
C ASN A 481 -25.89 2.16 10.34
N TYR A 482 -25.25 1.02 10.52
CA TYR A 482 -24.53 0.36 9.45
C TYR A 482 -24.57 -1.16 9.59
N SER A 483 -24.84 -1.84 8.48
CA SER A 483 -24.69 -3.29 8.37
C SER A 483 -23.55 -3.60 7.42
N THR A 484 -22.67 -4.53 7.78
CA THR A 484 -21.67 -5.01 6.84
C THR A 484 -22.31 -5.63 5.59
N PRO A 485 -21.72 -5.43 4.40
CA PRO A 485 -22.22 -6.06 3.18
C PRO A 485 -21.95 -7.57 3.19
N LYS A 486 -20.77 -7.98 3.66
CA LYS A 486 -20.36 -9.38 3.76
C LYS A 486 -20.73 -9.97 5.13
N ALA A 487 -21.35 -11.16 5.11
CA ALA A 487 -21.63 -11.93 6.31
C ALA A 487 -20.44 -12.83 6.67
N ILE A 488 -20.26 -13.08 7.96
CA ILE A 488 -19.31 -14.06 8.47
C ILE A 488 -19.95 -15.44 8.38
N THR A 489 -19.47 -16.27 7.47
CA THR A 489 -20.08 -17.58 7.15
C THR A 489 -19.37 -18.75 7.85
N GLY A 490 -18.07 -18.60 8.11
CA GLY A 490 -17.25 -19.55 8.86
C GLY A 490 -16.80 -20.79 8.08
N PHE A 491 -17.72 -21.46 7.37
CA PHE A 491 -17.38 -22.49 6.40
C PHE A 491 -16.99 -21.86 5.07
N ILE A 492 -15.75 -22.08 4.63
CA ILE A 492 -15.28 -21.59 3.35
C ILE A 492 -14.75 -22.76 2.52
N ASN A 493 -15.29 -22.92 1.32
CA ASN A 493 -14.72 -23.80 0.29
C ASN A 493 -13.31 -23.35 -0.14
N LYS A 494 -12.93 -22.11 0.21
CA LYS A 494 -11.64 -21.50 -0.12
C LYS A 494 -11.16 -20.58 1.01
N PHE A 495 -9.94 -20.75 1.47
CA PHE A 495 -9.36 -19.91 2.50
C PHE A 495 -9.15 -18.47 1.99
N ASP A 496 -9.61 -17.47 2.73
CA ASP A 496 -9.35 -16.06 2.40
C ASP A 496 -8.67 -15.38 3.60
N PRO A 497 -7.34 -15.19 3.54
CA PRO A 497 -6.57 -14.73 4.68
C PRO A 497 -6.63 -13.21 4.91
N ILE A 498 -7.17 -12.45 3.95
CA ILE A 498 -7.14 -10.98 3.97
C ILE A 498 -8.12 -10.42 5.00
N LEU A 499 -7.73 -9.30 5.61
CA LEU A 499 -8.57 -8.53 6.52
C LEU A 499 -9.70 -7.81 5.76
N TYR A 500 -10.94 -8.09 6.14
CA TYR A 500 -12.07 -7.28 5.68
C TYR A 500 -12.17 -6.03 6.53
N ILE A 501 -12.24 -4.85 5.92
CA ILE A 501 -12.45 -3.56 6.57
C ILE A 501 -13.62 -2.85 5.89
N ASN A 502 -14.78 -2.88 6.55
CA ASN A 502 -16.03 -2.35 6.01
C ASN A 502 -16.48 -1.13 6.82
N SER A 503 -16.78 -0.02 6.16
CA SER A 503 -17.11 1.26 6.79
C SER A 503 -18.39 1.89 6.28
N THR A 504 -18.91 2.82 7.08
CA THR A 504 -20.09 3.64 6.75
C THR A 504 -19.92 4.52 5.51
N ILE A 505 -18.67 4.77 5.09
CA ILE A 505 -18.36 5.69 3.99
C ILE A 505 -18.02 4.97 2.68
N ASP A 506 -17.89 3.65 2.68
CA ASP A 506 -17.38 2.89 1.53
C ASP A 506 -18.21 3.09 0.27
N GLN A 507 -19.55 3.00 0.37
CA GLN A 507 -20.43 3.13 -0.81
C GLN A 507 -20.35 4.52 -1.44
N LYS A 508 -20.29 5.56 -0.61
CA LYS A 508 -20.20 6.97 -1.05
C LYS A 508 -18.93 7.19 -1.86
N TYR A 509 -17.78 6.77 -1.32
CA TYR A 509 -16.50 6.98 -1.99
C TYR A 509 -16.28 6.02 -3.17
N SER A 510 -16.73 4.77 -3.08
CA SER A 510 -16.71 3.83 -4.22
C SER A 510 -17.51 4.39 -5.40
N SER A 511 -18.69 4.97 -5.13
CA SER A 511 -19.48 5.66 -6.15
C SER A 511 -18.76 6.88 -6.71
N SER A 512 -18.11 7.68 -5.87
CA SER A 512 -17.36 8.86 -6.33
C SER A 512 -16.14 8.50 -7.19
N VAL A 513 -15.44 7.41 -6.89
CA VAL A 513 -14.32 6.94 -7.72
C VAL A 513 -14.81 6.35 -9.02
N ASN A 514 -15.90 5.57 -8.99
CA ASN A 514 -16.55 5.10 -10.21
C ASN A 514 -17.04 6.26 -11.09
N ASP A 515 -17.60 7.32 -10.50
CA ASP A 515 -18.01 8.52 -11.24
C ASP A 515 -16.82 9.17 -11.98
N MET A 516 -15.62 9.24 -11.38
CA MET A 516 -14.42 9.75 -12.06
C MET A 516 -14.00 8.89 -13.25
N PHE A 517 -14.09 7.57 -13.10
CA PHE A 517 -13.84 6.64 -14.20
C PHE A 517 -14.85 6.83 -15.34
N LEU A 518 -16.14 6.91 -14.99
CA LEU A 518 -17.22 7.10 -15.96
C LEU A 518 -17.12 8.45 -16.68
N ASP A 519 -16.59 9.51 -16.05
CA ASP A 519 -16.34 10.78 -16.74
C ASP A 519 -15.36 10.61 -17.91
N LEU A 520 -14.30 9.82 -17.73
CA LEU A 520 -13.31 9.53 -18.76
C LEU A 520 -13.90 8.61 -19.83
N GLU A 521 -14.59 7.56 -19.40
CA GLU A 521 -15.21 6.58 -20.29
C GLU A 521 -16.29 7.21 -21.17
N MET A 522 -17.21 7.99 -20.59
CA MET A 522 -18.31 8.61 -21.33
C MET A 522 -17.83 9.65 -22.34
N LYS A 523 -16.72 10.35 -22.05
CA LYS A 523 -16.06 11.20 -23.03
C LYS A 523 -15.63 10.38 -24.27
N LYS A 524 -14.99 9.24 -24.06
CA LYS A 524 -14.56 8.34 -25.14
C LYS A 524 -15.78 7.77 -25.90
N MET A 525 -16.82 7.33 -25.20
CA MET A 525 -18.03 6.80 -25.82
C MET A 525 -18.77 7.87 -26.65
N HIS A 526 -18.82 9.11 -26.17
CA HIS A 526 -19.36 10.23 -26.94
C HIS A 526 -18.58 10.45 -28.24
N GLU A 527 -17.25 10.44 -28.17
CA GLU A 527 -16.39 10.62 -29.36
C GLU A 527 -16.53 9.45 -30.35
N SER A 528 -16.69 8.21 -29.86
CA SER A 528 -16.81 7.01 -30.72
C SER A 528 -18.18 6.83 -31.35
N PHE A 529 -19.27 7.12 -30.63
CA PHE A 529 -20.64 6.82 -31.06
C PHE A 529 -21.52 8.06 -31.27
N LEU A 530 -20.96 9.27 -31.11
CA LEU A 530 -21.67 10.56 -31.26
C LEU A 530 -22.92 10.68 -30.39
N LEU A 531 -22.86 10.12 -29.17
CA LEU A 531 -23.99 10.10 -28.24
C LEU A 531 -24.42 11.52 -27.83
N ASN A 532 -25.71 11.82 -27.89
CA ASN A 532 -26.24 13.04 -27.29
C ASN A 532 -26.19 12.99 -25.74
N THR A 533 -26.33 14.13 -25.07
CA THR A 533 -26.24 14.25 -23.60
C THR A 533 -27.18 13.29 -22.87
N LYS A 534 -28.41 13.14 -23.34
CA LYS A 534 -29.40 12.23 -22.72
C LYS A 534 -28.97 10.76 -22.84
N SER A 535 -28.46 10.34 -24.00
CA SER A 535 -27.95 8.98 -24.19
C SER A 535 -26.72 8.72 -23.31
N GLN A 536 -25.81 9.70 -23.17
CA GLN A 536 -24.67 9.60 -22.27
C GLN A 536 -25.10 9.42 -20.80
N GLU A 537 -26.10 10.16 -20.34
CA GLU A 537 -26.63 10.02 -18.97
C GLU A 537 -27.24 8.64 -18.73
N ILE A 538 -28.03 8.12 -19.68
CA ILE A 538 -28.63 6.77 -19.58
C ILE A 538 -27.54 5.71 -19.53
N TRP A 539 -26.54 5.81 -20.41
CA TRP A 539 -25.41 4.88 -20.43
C TRP A 539 -24.64 4.93 -19.11
N ARG A 540 -24.29 6.13 -18.64
CA ARG A 540 -23.58 6.35 -17.38
C ARG A 540 -24.30 5.69 -16.21
N LEU A 541 -25.61 5.88 -16.10
CA LEU A 541 -26.42 5.26 -15.05
C LEU A 541 -26.40 3.73 -15.15
N ALA A 542 -26.51 3.18 -16.35
CA ALA A 542 -26.45 1.73 -16.58
C ALA A 542 -25.07 1.15 -16.21
N ALA A 543 -23.98 1.84 -16.55
CA ALA A 543 -22.61 1.42 -16.21
C ALA A 543 -22.37 1.46 -14.69
N LYS A 544 -22.85 2.51 -14.02
CA LYS A 544 -22.81 2.63 -12.54
C LYS A 544 -23.60 1.52 -11.85
N GLU A 545 -24.80 1.22 -12.34
CA GLU A 545 -25.63 0.13 -11.83
C GLU A 545 -24.94 -1.23 -12.00
N ASN A 546 -24.31 -1.47 -13.15
CA ASN A 546 -23.53 -2.69 -13.41
C ASN A 546 -22.36 -2.83 -12.41
N PHE A 547 -21.58 -1.78 -12.21
CA PHE A 547 -20.48 -1.76 -11.25
C PHE A 547 -20.96 -2.09 -9.82
N LEU A 548 -21.99 -1.37 -9.33
CA LEU A 548 -22.51 -1.57 -7.98
C LEU A 548 -23.13 -2.97 -7.80
N SER A 549 -23.79 -3.49 -8.83
CA SER A 549 -24.40 -4.83 -8.80
C SER A 549 -23.35 -5.93 -8.79
N ASN A 550 -22.26 -5.79 -9.56
CA ASN A 550 -21.15 -6.74 -9.57
C ASN A 550 -20.37 -6.70 -8.26
N ARG A 551 -20.12 -5.51 -7.72
CA ARG A 551 -19.50 -5.33 -6.39
C ARG A 551 -20.32 -6.01 -5.30
N LYS A 552 -21.64 -5.79 -5.29
CA LYS A 552 -22.56 -6.44 -4.34
C LYS A 552 -22.56 -7.96 -4.50
N ALA A 553 -22.66 -8.45 -5.73
CA ALA A 553 -22.62 -9.88 -6.01
C ALA A 553 -21.30 -10.52 -5.53
N LEU A 554 -20.18 -9.82 -5.69
CA LEU A 554 -18.88 -10.31 -5.22
C LEU A 554 -18.79 -10.36 -3.69
N LEU A 555 -19.34 -9.36 -2.99
CA LEU A 555 -19.40 -9.36 -1.52
C LEU A 555 -20.31 -10.48 -0.98
N GLU A 556 -21.41 -10.78 -1.65
CA GLU A 556 -22.40 -11.80 -1.24
C GLU A 556 -22.04 -13.24 -1.66
N PHE A 557 -21.38 -13.40 -2.82
CA PHE A 557 -21.13 -14.69 -3.47
C PHE A 557 -19.67 -14.98 -3.77
N GLY A 558 -18.72 -14.12 -3.37
CA GLY A 558 -17.30 -14.28 -3.71
C GLY A 558 -16.63 -15.53 -3.13
N ASP A 559 -17.24 -16.18 -2.14
CA ASP A 559 -16.84 -17.49 -1.62
C ASP A 559 -17.41 -18.68 -2.43
N ARG A 560 -18.31 -18.39 -3.38
CA ARG A 560 -19.04 -19.34 -4.23
C ARG A 560 -18.89 -18.95 -5.71
N PRO A 561 -17.75 -19.25 -6.34
CA PRO A 561 -17.43 -18.77 -7.69
C PRO A 561 -18.53 -19.02 -8.73
N LYS A 562 -19.12 -20.22 -8.74
CA LYS A 562 -20.23 -20.57 -9.67
C LYS A 562 -21.45 -19.65 -9.52
N VAL A 563 -21.78 -19.26 -8.28
CA VAL A 563 -22.92 -18.38 -8.00
C VAL A 563 -22.57 -16.94 -8.39
N TYR A 564 -21.37 -16.48 -8.07
CA TYR A 564 -20.88 -15.17 -8.46
C TYR A 564 -20.88 -14.99 -9.98
N PHE A 565 -20.30 -15.93 -10.74
CA PHE A 565 -20.27 -15.83 -12.21
C PHE A 565 -21.66 -15.75 -12.82
N LYS A 566 -22.60 -16.57 -12.34
CA LYS A 566 -24.01 -16.50 -12.79
C LYS A 566 -24.64 -15.13 -12.50
N ALA A 567 -24.36 -14.54 -11.33
CA ALA A 567 -24.86 -13.22 -10.97
C ALA A 567 -24.23 -12.11 -11.85
N ARG A 568 -22.91 -12.16 -12.04
CA ARG A 568 -22.16 -11.23 -12.89
C ARG A 568 -22.66 -11.28 -14.34
N ASP A 569 -22.81 -12.46 -14.93
CA ASP A 569 -23.26 -12.62 -16.31
C ASP A 569 -24.70 -12.09 -16.49
N LYS A 570 -25.55 -12.23 -15.47
CA LYS A 570 -26.88 -11.61 -15.45
C LYS A 570 -26.80 -10.08 -15.44
N ASN A 571 -25.92 -9.51 -14.62
CA ASN A 571 -25.72 -8.06 -14.54
C ASN A 571 -25.17 -7.50 -15.86
N ILE A 572 -24.21 -8.18 -16.49
CA ILE A 572 -23.66 -7.81 -17.80
C ILE A 572 -24.76 -7.82 -18.87
N LYS A 573 -25.59 -8.87 -18.94
CA LYS A 573 -26.72 -8.91 -19.87
C LYS A 573 -27.72 -7.78 -19.61
N HIS A 574 -27.97 -7.45 -18.34
CA HIS A 574 -28.82 -6.33 -17.99
C HIS A 574 -28.23 -5.00 -18.48
N TYR A 575 -26.94 -4.77 -18.24
CA TYR A 575 -26.22 -3.60 -18.74
C TYR A 575 -26.28 -3.48 -20.26
N GLN A 576 -25.96 -4.55 -20.99
CA GLN A 576 -26.06 -4.61 -22.45
C GLN A 576 -27.47 -4.27 -22.95
N SER A 577 -28.52 -4.73 -22.25
CA SER A 577 -29.92 -4.42 -22.61
C SER A 577 -30.29 -2.95 -22.43
N LYS A 578 -29.56 -2.22 -21.57
CA LYS A 578 -29.74 -0.78 -21.36
C LYS A 578 -28.95 0.06 -22.37
N VAL A 579 -27.80 -0.46 -22.83
CA VAL A 579 -26.95 0.21 -23.83
C VAL A 579 -27.52 0.03 -25.24
N LYS A 580 -28.07 -1.15 -25.57
CA LYS A 580 -28.57 -1.45 -26.92
C LYS A 580 -29.50 -0.37 -27.53
N PRO A 581 -30.48 0.19 -26.82
CA PRO A 581 -31.37 1.22 -27.39
C PRO A 581 -30.69 2.58 -27.65
N LEU A 582 -29.45 2.77 -27.21
CA LEU A 582 -28.69 4.01 -27.36
C LEU A 582 -27.84 4.03 -28.64
N LEU A 583 -27.70 2.88 -29.28
CA LEU A 583 -26.84 2.63 -30.44
C LEU A 583 -27.68 2.00 -31.56
N ASP A 584 -27.29 2.22 -32.82
CA ASP A 584 -27.79 1.38 -33.91
C ASP A 584 -27.17 -0.03 -33.84
N ASP A 585 -27.70 -0.98 -34.63
CA ASP A 585 -27.25 -2.38 -34.57
C ASP A 585 -25.75 -2.52 -34.90
N PHE A 586 -25.23 -1.75 -35.87
CA PHE A 586 -23.81 -1.77 -36.23
C PHE A 586 -22.94 -1.23 -35.09
N GLN A 587 -23.31 -0.07 -34.54
CA GLN A 587 -22.60 0.54 -33.41
C GLN A 587 -22.62 -0.34 -32.17
N PHE A 588 -23.75 -1.03 -31.92
CA PHE A 588 -23.87 -1.95 -30.79
C PHE A 588 -22.96 -3.16 -30.95
N ASP A 589 -22.86 -3.73 -32.15
CA ASP A 589 -21.95 -4.84 -32.44
C ASP A 589 -20.48 -4.42 -32.29
N VAL A 590 -20.10 -3.24 -32.80
CA VAL A 590 -18.77 -2.66 -32.59
C VAL A 590 -18.48 -2.45 -31.10
N TRP A 591 -19.44 -1.93 -30.34
CA TRP A 591 -19.29 -1.78 -28.90
C TRP A 591 -19.10 -3.12 -28.19
N LEU A 592 -19.84 -4.17 -28.57
CA LEU A 592 -19.67 -5.51 -28.01
C LEU A 592 -18.28 -6.07 -28.30
N GLU A 593 -17.78 -5.93 -29.54
CA GLU A 593 -16.42 -6.31 -29.91
C GLU A 593 -15.38 -5.57 -29.05
N MET A 594 -15.55 -4.26 -28.84
CA MET A 594 -14.68 -3.47 -27.97
C MET A 594 -14.70 -3.96 -26.51
N GLU A 595 -15.85 -4.34 -25.96
CA GLU A 595 -15.95 -4.89 -24.60
C GLU A 595 -15.31 -6.29 -24.51
N GLU A 596 -15.46 -7.13 -25.53
CA GLU A 596 -14.85 -8.46 -25.60
C GLU A 596 -13.33 -8.35 -25.71
N GLU A 597 -12.82 -7.53 -26.62
CA GLU A 597 -11.39 -7.26 -26.78
C GLU A 597 -10.78 -6.81 -25.46
N LYS A 598 -11.40 -5.87 -24.74
CA LYS A 598 -10.89 -5.38 -23.44
C LYS A 598 -10.99 -6.42 -22.33
N THR A 599 -12.02 -7.27 -22.35
CA THR A 599 -12.15 -8.38 -21.40
C THR A 599 -11.02 -9.39 -21.59
N ASN A 600 -10.69 -9.67 -22.86
CA ASN A 600 -9.67 -10.61 -23.31
C ASN A 600 -8.26 -10.01 -23.39
N ASN A 601 -8.12 -8.68 -23.37
CA ASN A 601 -6.84 -8.01 -23.45
C ASN A 601 -5.98 -8.44 -22.26
N LYS A 602 -4.93 -9.19 -22.56
CA LYS A 602 -4.03 -9.77 -21.56
C LYS A 602 -3.09 -8.72 -20.95
N GLY A 603 -3.05 -7.50 -21.51
CA GLY A 603 -1.88 -6.63 -21.37
C GLY A 603 -0.64 -7.30 -21.98
N ILE A 604 0.55 -6.81 -21.67
CA ILE A 604 1.81 -7.48 -22.05
C ILE A 604 1.83 -8.89 -21.43
N GLU A 605 2.15 -9.91 -22.24
CA GLU A 605 2.06 -11.31 -21.85
C GLU A 605 3.00 -11.69 -20.68
N LYS A 606 2.56 -12.73 -19.96
CA LYS A 606 3.05 -13.23 -18.66
C LYS A 606 4.53 -13.62 -18.60
N GLU A 607 5.19 -13.80 -19.74
CA GLU A 607 6.57 -14.30 -19.80
C GLU A 607 7.59 -13.30 -19.24
N ASN A 608 7.21 -12.04 -19.00
CA ASN A 608 8.11 -11.00 -18.51
C ASN A 608 7.96 -10.54 -17.06
N ILE A 609 7.08 -11.15 -16.26
CA ILE A 609 6.75 -10.59 -14.95
C ILE A 609 6.90 -11.64 -13.85
N ALA A 610 6.31 -12.82 -14.03
CA ALA A 610 6.38 -13.88 -13.02
C ALA A 610 7.74 -14.58 -13.00
N ASP A 611 8.46 -14.56 -14.12
CA ASP A 611 9.80 -15.11 -14.22
C ASP A 611 10.88 -14.04 -14.10
N THR A 612 10.70 -12.83 -14.65
CA THR A 612 11.75 -11.79 -14.63
C THR A 612 11.74 -10.95 -13.35
N ILE A 613 10.57 -10.69 -12.74
CA ILE A 613 10.51 -9.96 -11.45
C ILE A 613 10.68 -10.92 -10.26
N LEU A 614 10.61 -12.25 -10.42
CA LEU A 614 10.75 -13.18 -9.30
C LEU A 614 11.94 -14.15 -9.42
N LYS A 615 12.51 -14.41 -10.60
CA LYS A 615 13.83 -15.09 -10.70
C LYS A 615 14.93 -14.18 -10.15
N ASP A 616 14.82 -12.86 -10.32
CA ASP A 616 15.80 -11.88 -9.81
C ASP A 616 15.65 -11.59 -8.30
N TYR A 617 14.61 -12.10 -7.64
CA TYR A 617 14.43 -11.98 -6.19
C TYR A 617 14.90 -13.22 -5.41
N ASN A 618 15.46 -14.22 -6.08
CA ASN A 618 15.91 -15.45 -5.43
C ASN A 618 17.32 -15.30 -4.81
N ILE A 619 17.43 -14.43 -3.80
CA ILE A 619 18.64 -14.24 -2.99
C ILE A 619 18.45 -14.84 -1.61
N LEU A 620 17.87 -16.04 -1.51
CA LEU A 620 18.01 -16.89 -0.31
C LEU A 620 18.06 -18.37 -0.70
N GLU A 621 19.12 -18.74 -1.41
CA GLU A 621 19.81 -19.99 -1.09
C GLU A 621 21.07 -19.68 -0.27
N GLU A 622 21.20 -20.45 0.81
CA GLU A 622 22.33 -20.66 1.74
C GLU A 622 22.76 -19.52 2.68
N SER A 623 22.25 -19.56 3.93
CA SER A 623 23.05 -20.11 5.05
C SER A 623 22.21 -20.26 6.33
N THR A 624 21.86 -21.51 6.64
CA THR A 624 21.64 -21.99 8.00
C THR A 624 22.95 -21.89 8.78
N THR A 625 23.05 -20.97 9.75
CA THR A 625 23.58 -21.16 11.12
C THR A 625 23.90 -19.82 11.79
N LEU A 626 23.01 -19.40 12.69
CA LEU A 626 23.28 -19.05 14.09
C LEU A 626 21.98 -18.74 14.83
#